data_AF-A0A818DS63-F1
#
_entry.id   AF-A0A818DS63-F1
#
_cell.length_a   1.000
_cell.length_b   1.000
_cell.length_c   1.000
_cell.angle_alpha   90.00
_cell.angle_beta   90.00
_cell.angle_gamma   90.00
#
_symmetry.space_group_name_H-M   'P 1'
#
loop_
_entity.id
_entity.type
_entity.pdbx_description
1 polymer ?
#
loop_
_entity_poly.entity_id
_entity_poly.type
_entity_poly.pdbx_seq_one_letter_code
_entity_poly.pdbx_strand_id
1 'polypeptide(L)'
;MTDSLICPITQQLFSVPVLAEDGYTYEESAIVKWIQENQTSPMTKQNLSVEGLRPNGRIKSLIEEFENSLLSVDYRFKLNVDVRKERNAIFRVNFKAIHRAQWITRRNAPPTIILEMNGVRAKREASFCVQLSRHPHIIRTYGMVEPTPQDSIMLLQEYAPEGSLHDLLDDQPRVPDEMILIEMFSQITDAMTYLAYNRVTHGDLACRNILVFRFNKYKPEDNLVKLTDFGLTRHSSIYLSVKNESVVNDCIPVRYASPELIQNQECSEKSDIYSMGVTMWEGFSKAKIPWSHIETDREVYQRVASGETLPKPIMCSDETWSVILTTMNINAQERPAFSQLRRSLTRLQYQLENITRSHNELMNKFQRVLQVEMDEVVVGIAVEQTLVNLSGLNIHQTGATFRRKDTDITVFRLRMPNENDLNTFTRYYGEHFKNLIIKYERESTTEWVKILMNTKILYNHMVSIICN
;
A
#
# COMPACT_ATOMS: atom_id res chain seq x y z
N MET A 1 -10.20 -26.20 11.19
CA MET A 1 -10.78 -27.32 10.41
C MET A 1 -9.81 -27.79 9.33
N THR A 2 -9.08 -26.88 8.68
CA THR A 2 -7.92 -27.16 7.80
C THR A 2 -6.79 -27.93 8.48
N ASP A 3 -6.43 -27.55 9.72
CA ASP A 3 -5.19 -27.98 10.38
C ASP A 3 -5.13 -29.51 10.63
N SER A 4 -6.28 -30.19 10.65
CA SER A 4 -6.38 -31.66 10.74
C SER A 4 -6.18 -32.40 9.42
N LEU A 5 -6.07 -31.71 8.29
CA LEU A 5 -5.88 -32.27 6.94
C LEU A 5 -4.44 -32.10 6.44
N ILE A 6 -3.52 -31.63 7.29
CA ILE A 6 -2.13 -31.34 6.96
C ILE A 6 -1.20 -32.34 7.66
N CYS A 7 -0.23 -32.87 6.94
CA CYS A 7 0.76 -33.80 7.48
C CYS A 7 1.78 -33.11 8.39
N PRO A 8 2.04 -33.62 9.62
CA PRO A 8 3.06 -33.05 10.51
C PRO A 8 4.50 -33.12 9.97
N ILE A 9 4.83 -34.07 9.09
CA ILE A 9 6.17 -34.21 8.48
C ILE A 9 6.32 -33.29 7.26
N THR A 10 5.43 -33.42 6.27
CA THR A 10 5.58 -32.70 4.99
C THR A 10 5.04 -31.28 5.04
N GLN A 11 4.16 -30.97 6.01
CA GLN A 11 3.40 -29.73 6.08
C GLN A 11 2.61 -29.44 4.79
N GLN A 12 2.08 -30.50 4.18
CA GLN A 12 1.22 -30.48 2.99
C GLN A 12 -0.12 -31.13 3.30
N LEU A 13 -1.15 -30.81 2.50
CA LEU A 13 -2.39 -31.58 2.47
C LEU A 13 -2.07 -33.05 2.13
N PHE A 14 -2.65 -34.02 2.84
CA PHE A 14 -2.31 -35.43 2.60
C PHE A 14 -2.77 -35.91 1.20
N SER A 15 -1.88 -36.57 0.47
CA SER A 15 -2.20 -37.33 -0.76
C SER A 15 -2.53 -38.79 -0.42
N VAL A 16 -1.68 -39.40 0.42
CA VAL A 16 -1.89 -40.75 0.98
C VAL A 16 -1.76 -40.68 2.52
N PRO A 17 -2.84 -40.25 3.23
CA PRO A 17 -2.81 -40.20 4.68
C PRO A 17 -2.79 -41.60 5.29
N VAL A 18 -1.83 -41.87 6.16
CA VAL A 18 -1.74 -43.07 7.00
C VAL A 18 -1.73 -42.69 8.48
N LEU A 19 -2.52 -43.38 9.29
CA LEU A 19 -2.51 -43.32 10.74
C LEU A 19 -1.38 -44.22 11.27
N ALA A 20 -0.55 -43.70 12.17
CA ALA A 20 0.47 -44.46 12.87
C ALA A 20 0.02 -44.88 14.28
N GLU A 21 0.82 -45.74 14.91
CA GLU A 21 0.53 -46.37 16.21
C GLU A 21 0.51 -45.37 17.38
N ASP A 22 1.09 -44.18 17.20
CA ASP A 22 1.06 -43.05 18.13
C ASP A 22 -0.23 -42.21 18.06
N GLY A 23 -1.15 -42.54 17.15
CA GLY A 23 -2.41 -41.85 16.92
C GLY A 23 -2.33 -40.63 15.99
N TYR A 24 -1.15 -40.29 15.46
CA TYR A 24 -0.98 -39.20 14.50
C TYR A 24 -1.14 -39.69 13.06
N THR A 25 -1.63 -38.82 12.18
CA THR A 25 -1.74 -39.10 10.74
C THR A 25 -0.59 -38.43 9.99
N TYR A 26 0.04 -39.18 9.09
CA TYR A 26 1.20 -38.77 8.31
C TYR A 26 0.99 -39.06 6.82
N GLU A 27 1.79 -38.44 5.96
CA GLU A 27 1.86 -38.76 4.54
C GLU A 27 2.71 -40.03 4.38
N GLU A 28 2.17 -41.08 3.74
CA GLU A 28 2.76 -42.43 3.67
C GLU A 28 4.25 -42.41 3.29
N SER A 29 4.56 -41.79 2.15
CA SER A 29 5.93 -41.68 1.63
C SER A 29 6.91 -40.98 2.58
N ALA A 30 6.43 -40.08 3.44
CA ALA A 30 7.25 -39.30 4.35
C ALA A 30 7.46 -40.00 5.70
N ILE A 31 6.43 -40.65 6.26
CA ILE A 31 6.58 -41.40 7.52
C ILE A 31 7.36 -42.71 7.31
N VAL A 32 7.19 -43.39 6.18
CA VAL A 32 7.98 -44.59 5.85
C VAL A 32 9.47 -44.24 5.80
N LYS A 33 9.83 -43.15 5.12
CA LYS A 33 11.21 -42.64 5.09
C LYS A 33 11.70 -42.25 6.49
N TRP A 34 10.90 -41.50 7.25
CA TRP A 34 11.29 -41.05 8.59
C TRP A 34 11.53 -42.23 9.54
N ILE A 35 10.72 -43.29 9.49
CA ILE A 35 10.90 -44.52 10.30
C ILE A 35 12.17 -45.27 9.88
N GLN A 36 12.48 -45.34 8.58
CA GLN A 36 13.72 -45.95 8.10
C GLN A 36 14.98 -45.19 8.59
N GLU A 37 14.91 -43.87 8.72
CA GLU A 37 16.03 -43.02 9.17
C GLU A 37 16.12 -42.89 10.71
N ASN A 38 14.99 -42.89 11.44
CA ASN A 38 14.92 -42.49 12.85
C ASN A 38 14.20 -43.49 13.79
N GLN A 39 13.53 -44.51 13.25
CA GLN A 39 12.77 -45.56 13.97
C GLN A 39 11.71 -45.08 14.99
N THR A 40 11.37 -43.79 14.98
CA THR A 40 10.57 -43.11 16.02
C THR A 40 9.57 -42.13 15.44
N SER A 41 8.52 -41.80 16.19
CA SER A 41 7.54 -40.77 15.85
C SER A 41 8.18 -39.38 15.78
N PRO A 42 7.93 -38.61 14.70
CA PRO A 42 8.30 -37.18 14.64
C PRO A 42 7.62 -36.35 15.74
N MET A 43 6.45 -36.77 16.23
CA MET A 43 5.60 -36.00 17.15
C MET A 43 5.77 -36.42 18.61
N THR A 44 5.83 -37.72 18.89
CA THR A 44 5.85 -38.27 20.26
C THR A 44 7.21 -38.85 20.67
N LYS A 45 8.13 -39.06 19.71
CA LYS A 45 9.41 -39.76 19.88
C LYS A 45 9.31 -41.21 20.39
N GLN A 46 8.11 -41.78 20.41
CA GLN A 46 7.90 -43.22 20.65
C GLN A 46 8.38 -44.02 19.45
N ASN A 47 8.80 -45.29 19.63
CA ASN A 47 9.15 -46.14 18.49
C ASN A 47 7.94 -46.36 17.57
N LEU A 48 8.17 -46.39 16.26
CA LEU A 48 7.16 -46.69 15.24
C LEU A 48 7.64 -47.77 14.28
N SER A 49 6.72 -48.61 13.82
CA SER A 49 6.96 -49.59 12.77
C SER A 49 6.33 -49.16 11.43
N VAL A 50 6.93 -49.55 10.30
CA VAL A 50 6.30 -49.36 8.97
C VAL A 50 5.07 -50.27 8.84
N GLU A 51 5.12 -51.46 9.44
CA GLU A 51 4.05 -52.46 9.44
C GLU A 51 2.81 -52.03 10.26
N GLY A 52 2.99 -51.12 11.22
CA GLY A 52 1.92 -50.53 12.03
C GLY A 52 1.13 -49.40 11.34
N LEU A 53 1.60 -48.89 10.20
CA LEU A 53 0.94 -47.81 9.45
C LEU A 53 -0.36 -48.32 8.79
N ARG A 54 -1.43 -47.54 8.88
CA ARG A 54 -2.76 -47.91 8.34
C ARG A 54 -3.38 -46.77 7.53
N PRO A 55 -3.92 -47.00 6.31
CA PRO A 55 -4.57 -45.94 5.52
C PRO A 55 -5.69 -45.23 6.29
N ASN A 56 -5.56 -43.91 6.48
CA ASN A 56 -6.56 -43.09 7.16
C ASN A 56 -7.61 -42.58 6.16
N GLY A 57 -8.50 -43.49 5.78
CA GLY A 57 -9.60 -43.20 4.86
C GLY A 57 -10.49 -42.02 5.29
N ARG A 58 -10.62 -41.73 6.59
CA ARG A 58 -11.42 -40.58 7.08
C ARG A 58 -10.78 -39.25 6.73
N ILE A 59 -9.46 -39.11 6.91
CA ILE A 59 -8.73 -37.90 6.51
C ILE A 59 -8.69 -37.79 4.99
N LYS A 60 -8.55 -38.91 4.27
CA LYS A 60 -8.66 -38.92 2.81
C LYS A 60 -10.01 -38.43 2.32
N SER A 61 -11.13 -38.94 2.85
CA SER A 61 -12.47 -38.48 2.46
C SER A 61 -12.74 -37.02 2.83
N LEU A 62 -12.19 -36.49 3.93
CA LEU A 62 -12.28 -35.07 4.26
C LEU A 62 -11.44 -34.18 3.33
N ILE A 63 -10.36 -34.71 2.75
CA ILE A 63 -9.57 -34.03 1.73
C ILE A 63 -10.28 -34.09 0.38
N GLU A 64 -10.81 -35.24 -0.01
CA GLU A 64 -11.66 -35.37 -1.19
C GLU A 64 -12.90 -34.46 -1.07
N GLU A 65 -13.51 -34.33 0.11
CA GLU A 65 -14.62 -33.40 0.36
C GLU A 65 -14.16 -31.92 0.30
N PHE A 66 -13.00 -31.58 0.86
CA PHE A 66 -12.43 -30.23 0.79
C PHE A 66 -12.07 -29.85 -0.66
N GLU A 67 -11.41 -30.72 -1.41
CA GLU A 67 -11.12 -30.53 -2.83
C GLU A 67 -12.41 -30.46 -3.65
N ASN A 68 -13.40 -31.34 -3.40
CA ASN A 68 -14.71 -31.23 -4.04
C ASN A 68 -15.46 -29.94 -3.66
N SER A 69 -15.24 -29.36 -2.47
CA SER A 69 -15.77 -28.03 -2.12
C SER A 69 -15.13 -26.88 -2.92
N LEU A 70 -13.87 -27.05 -3.35
CA LEU A 70 -13.18 -26.15 -4.28
C LEU A 70 -13.57 -26.39 -5.75
N LEU A 71 -14.05 -27.60 -6.09
CA LEU A 71 -14.48 -28.00 -7.45
C LEU A 71 -15.97 -27.79 -7.73
N SER A 72 -16.82 -27.67 -6.71
CA SER A 72 -18.28 -27.61 -6.82
C SER A 72 -18.86 -26.20 -7.09
N VAL A 73 -18.01 -25.23 -7.40
CA VAL A 73 -18.38 -23.89 -7.87
C VAL A 73 -17.58 -23.59 -9.13
N ASP A 74 -18.22 -23.04 -10.18
CA ASP A 74 -17.64 -22.81 -11.51
C ASP A 74 -16.48 -21.79 -11.49
N TYR A 75 -15.29 -22.27 -11.14
CA TYR A 75 -14.01 -21.56 -11.16
C TYR A 75 -13.02 -22.16 -12.17
N ARG A 76 -13.51 -22.90 -13.18
CA ARG A 76 -12.74 -23.38 -14.34
C ARG A 76 -13.33 -22.79 -15.62
N PHE A 77 -12.46 -22.25 -16.47
CA PHE A 77 -12.82 -21.68 -17.78
C PHE A 77 -11.99 -22.32 -18.88
N LYS A 78 -12.51 -22.44 -20.09
CA LYS A 78 -11.76 -22.99 -21.24
C LYS A 78 -11.26 -21.88 -22.16
N LEU A 79 -9.96 -21.91 -22.45
CA LEU A 79 -9.29 -20.99 -23.35
C LEU A 79 -9.87 -21.13 -24.78
N ASN A 80 -10.21 -20.00 -25.39
CA ASN A 80 -10.91 -19.88 -26.67
C ASN A 80 -12.35 -20.44 -26.69
N VAL A 81 -12.94 -20.79 -25.53
CA VAL A 81 -14.35 -21.20 -25.40
C VAL A 81 -15.10 -20.26 -24.45
N ASP A 82 -14.59 -20.07 -23.24
CA ASP A 82 -15.13 -19.13 -22.25
C ASP A 82 -14.42 -17.78 -22.26
N VAL A 83 -13.10 -17.80 -22.46
CA VAL A 83 -12.23 -16.61 -22.47
C VAL A 83 -11.20 -16.67 -23.58
N ARG A 84 -10.94 -15.54 -24.24
CA ARG A 84 -9.90 -15.37 -25.26
C ARG A 84 -8.73 -14.59 -24.66
N LYS A 85 -7.50 -15.13 -24.78
CA LYS A 85 -6.26 -14.44 -24.42
C LYS A 85 -5.76 -13.61 -25.61
N GLU A 86 -5.35 -12.37 -25.37
CA GLU A 86 -4.69 -11.56 -26.40
C GLU A 86 -3.24 -12.03 -26.63
N ARG A 87 -2.77 -11.96 -27.88
CA ARG A 87 -1.47 -12.52 -28.29
C ARG A 87 -0.30 -11.86 -27.57
N ASN A 88 -0.35 -10.54 -27.43
CA ASN A 88 0.70 -9.76 -26.79
C ASN A 88 0.49 -9.78 -25.27
N ALA A 89 1.59 -9.90 -24.52
CA ALA A 89 1.57 -9.69 -23.08
C ALA A 89 1.53 -8.18 -22.79
N ILE A 90 0.83 -7.78 -21.74
CA ILE A 90 0.94 -6.45 -21.11
C ILE A 90 2.28 -6.36 -20.36
N PHE A 91 2.65 -7.46 -19.70
CA PHE A 91 3.84 -7.57 -18.85
C PHE A 91 4.40 -8.99 -18.91
N ARG A 92 5.73 -9.16 -18.85
CA ARG A 92 6.38 -10.47 -18.87
C ARG A 92 7.75 -10.44 -18.17
N VAL A 93 7.94 -11.38 -17.25
CA VAL A 93 9.22 -11.74 -16.61
C VAL A 93 9.34 -13.27 -16.57
N ASN A 94 10.52 -13.80 -16.25
CA ASN A 94 10.92 -15.21 -16.48
C ASN A 94 9.85 -16.28 -16.16
N PHE A 95 9.09 -16.13 -15.07
CA PHE A 95 8.08 -17.10 -14.62
C PHE A 95 6.64 -16.57 -14.61
N LYS A 96 6.41 -15.30 -15.00
CA LYS A 96 5.10 -14.61 -14.91
C LYS A 96 4.83 -13.80 -16.18
N ALA A 97 3.71 -14.04 -16.85
CA ALA A 97 3.22 -13.22 -17.95
C ALA A 97 1.77 -12.78 -17.70
N ILE A 98 1.45 -11.52 -18.02
CA ILE A 98 0.10 -10.97 -17.90
C ILE A 98 -0.38 -10.62 -19.31
N HIS A 99 -1.50 -11.18 -19.72
CA HIS A 99 -2.14 -10.93 -21.01
C HIS A 99 -3.52 -10.32 -20.80
N ARG A 100 -3.97 -9.40 -21.68
CA ARG A 100 -5.39 -9.01 -21.71
C ARG A 100 -6.26 -10.22 -22.05
N ALA A 101 -7.43 -10.29 -21.43
CA ALA A 101 -8.41 -11.34 -21.66
C ALA A 101 -9.80 -10.75 -21.95
N GLN A 102 -10.58 -11.49 -22.73
CA GLN A 102 -11.92 -11.11 -23.16
C GLN A 102 -12.87 -12.28 -22.97
N TRP A 103 -14.00 -12.07 -22.29
CA TRP A 103 -15.03 -13.09 -22.12
C TRP A 103 -15.75 -13.36 -23.45
N ILE A 104 -16.00 -14.64 -23.73
CA ILE A 104 -16.72 -15.12 -24.92
C ILE A 104 -18.17 -15.45 -24.53
N THR A 105 -18.37 -16.15 -23.42
CA THR A 105 -19.69 -16.64 -22.97
C THR A 105 -20.52 -15.63 -22.17
N ARG A 106 -19.99 -14.45 -21.84
CA ARG A 106 -20.66 -13.43 -21.01
C ARG A 106 -20.76 -12.08 -21.72
N ARG A 107 -21.98 -11.62 -22.01
CA ARG A 107 -22.25 -10.24 -22.47
C ARG A 107 -22.00 -9.26 -21.33
N ASN A 108 -21.50 -8.07 -21.65
CA ASN A 108 -21.19 -6.98 -20.70
C ASN A 108 -20.31 -7.40 -19.51
N ALA A 109 -19.42 -8.36 -19.73
CA ALA A 109 -18.49 -8.82 -18.71
C ALA A 109 -17.40 -7.75 -18.41
N PRO A 110 -16.86 -7.70 -17.17
CA PRO A 110 -15.81 -6.75 -16.82
C PRO A 110 -14.50 -7.04 -17.57
N PRO A 111 -13.65 -6.03 -17.79
CA PRO A 111 -12.29 -6.22 -18.30
C PRO A 111 -11.48 -7.19 -17.44
N THR A 112 -10.78 -8.12 -18.07
CA THR A 112 -9.99 -9.16 -17.38
C THR A 112 -8.59 -9.30 -17.96
N ILE A 113 -7.73 -9.96 -17.19
CA ILE A 113 -6.43 -10.47 -17.59
C ILE A 113 -6.37 -11.98 -17.43
N ILE A 114 -5.48 -12.62 -18.18
CA ILE A 114 -4.93 -13.92 -17.85
C ILE A 114 -3.53 -13.72 -17.29
N LEU A 115 -3.37 -14.08 -16.03
CA LEU A 115 -2.09 -14.22 -15.34
C LEU A 115 -1.57 -15.65 -15.56
N GLU A 116 -0.55 -15.78 -16.39
CA GLU A 116 0.12 -17.03 -16.73
C GLU A 116 1.38 -17.20 -15.87
N MET A 117 1.46 -18.27 -15.09
CA MET A 117 2.57 -18.53 -14.16
C MET A 117 3.11 -19.95 -14.33
N ASN A 118 4.44 -20.07 -14.38
CA ASN A 118 5.15 -21.31 -14.74
C ASN A 118 5.98 -21.83 -13.56
N GLY A 119 5.81 -23.12 -13.27
CA GLY A 119 6.48 -23.86 -12.21
C GLY A 119 5.51 -24.70 -11.36
N VAL A 120 6.02 -25.77 -10.75
CA VAL A 120 5.28 -26.75 -9.92
C VAL A 120 4.41 -26.11 -8.81
N ARG A 121 4.79 -24.92 -8.34
CA ARG A 121 4.16 -24.19 -7.22
C ARG A 121 2.78 -23.60 -7.58
N ALA A 122 2.58 -23.29 -8.85
CA ALA A 122 1.44 -22.55 -9.38
C ALA A 122 0.06 -23.14 -9.01
N LYS A 123 -0.06 -24.48 -8.87
CA LYS A 123 -1.34 -25.11 -8.48
C LYS A 123 -1.81 -24.78 -7.06
N ARG A 124 -0.91 -24.45 -6.12
CA ARG A 124 -1.31 -24.02 -4.77
C ARG A 124 -1.76 -22.56 -4.75
N GLU A 125 -1.06 -21.72 -5.50
CA GLU A 125 -1.32 -20.29 -5.67
C GLU A 125 -2.76 -20.06 -6.14
N ALA A 126 -3.19 -20.80 -7.16
CA ALA A 126 -4.54 -20.76 -7.71
C ALA A 126 -5.65 -20.86 -6.63
N SER A 127 -5.56 -21.83 -5.73
CA SER A 127 -6.57 -22.09 -4.70
C SER A 127 -6.68 -20.94 -3.70
N PHE A 128 -5.55 -20.42 -3.21
CA PHE A 128 -5.54 -19.27 -2.30
C PHE A 128 -6.01 -17.99 -2.99
N CYS A 129 -5.59 -17.75 -4.23
CA CYS A 129 -6.03 -16.60 -5.02
C CYS A 129 -7.54 -16.60 -5.25
N VAL A 130 -8.16 -17.76 -5.51
CA VAL A 130 -9.63 -17.89 -5.62
C VAL A 130 -10.32 -17.74 -4.26
N GLN A 131 -9.83 -18.42 -3.22
CA GLN A 131 -10.46 -18.40 -1.88
C GLN A 131 -10.48 -16.99 -1.26
N LEU A 132 -9.38 -16.25 -1.38
CA LEU A 132 -9.19 -14.94 -0.75
C LEU A 132 -9.71 -13.76 -1.60
N SER A 133 -10.10 -14.00 -2.86
CA SER A 133 -10.72 -13.03 -3.80
C SER A 133 -12.05 -12.39 -3.35
N ARG A 134 -12.53 -12.74 -2.16
CA ARG A 134 -13.77 -12.25 -1.55
C ARG A 134 -13.57 -10.92 -0.80
N HIS A 135 -12.34 -10.57 -0.44
CA HIS A 135 -12.05 -9.28 0.20
C HIS A 135 -12.04 -8.14 -0.84
N PRO A 136 -12.70 -6.99 -0.60
CA PRO A 136 -12.85 -5.93 -1.60
C PRO A 136 -11.51 -5.32 -2.08
N HIS A 137 -10.50 -5.32 -1.21
CA HIS A 137 -9.15 -4.78 -1.48
C HIS A 137 -8.11 -5.87 -1.80
N ILE A 138 -8.54 -7.05 -2.24
CA ILE A 138 -7.68 -8.11 -2.79
C ILE A 138 -8.08 -8.36 -4.25
N ILE A 139 -7.10 -8.63 -5.12
CA ILE A 139 -7.33 -8.85 -6.55
C ILE A 139 -8.31 -10.01 -6.80
N ARG A 140 -9.40 -9.74 -7.52
CA ARG A 140 -10.42 -10.74 -7.79
C ARG A 140 -9.94 -11.74 -8.83
N THR A 141 -9.60 -12.94 -8.34
CA THR A 141 -9.39 -14.12 -9.17
C THR A 141 -10.73 -14.82 -9.41
N TYR A 142 -11.17 -14.86 -10.67
CA TYR A 142 -12.40 -15.52 -11.08
C TYR A 142 -12.26 -17.04 -11.14
N GLY A 143 -11.05 -17.56 -11.35
CA GLY A 143 -10.78 -18.99 -11.48
C GLY A 143 -9.56 -19.31 -12.34
N MET A 144 -9.39 -20.60 -12.65
CA MET A 144 -8.33 -21.13 -13.53
C MET A 144 -8.82 -21.24 -14.98
N VAL A 145 -7.89 -21.14 -15.94
CA VAL A 145 -8.16 -21.29 -17.38
C VAL A 145 -7.42 -22.51 -17.93
N GLU A 146 -8.18 -23.52 -18.39
CA GLU A 146 -7.71 -24.74 -19.03
C GLU A 146 -7.69 -24.63 -20.58
N PRO A 147 -6.91 -25.44 -21.31
CA PRO A 147 -5.88 -26.34 -20.83
C PRO A 147 -4.59 -25.58 -20.52
N THR A 148 -3.90 -25.98 -19.46
CA THR A 148 -2.53 -25.53 -19.18
C THR A 148 -1.55 -26.68 -19.42
N PRO A 149 -0.35 -26.42 -19.96
CA PRO A 149 0.75 -27.37 -19.90
C PRO A 149 1.03 -27.87 -18.48
N GLN A 150 1.61 -29.08 -18.37
CA GLN A 150 2.22 -29.56 -17.12
C GLN A 150 3.09 -28.46 -16.51
N ASP A 151 2.97 -28.28 -15.18
CA ASP A 151 3.68 -27.25 -14.41
C ASP A 151 3.43 -25.79 -14.83
N SER A 152 2.22 -25.48 -15.32
CA SER A 152 1.76 -24.09 -15.50
C SER A 152 0.31 -23.87 -15.05
N ILE A 153 -0.03 -22.64 -14.66
CA ILE A 153 -1.41 -22.19 -14.50
C ILE A 153 -1.68 -20.96 -15.38
N MET A 154 -2.96 -20.75 -15.67
CA MET A 154 -3.49 -19.47 -16.12
C MET A 154 -4.63 -19.08 -15.18
N LEU A 155 -4.51 -17.95 -14.47
CA LEU A 155 -5.55 -17.39 -13.62
C LEU A 155 -6.29 -16.29 -14.35
N LEU A 156 -7.62 -16.36 -14.36
CA LEU A 156 -8.47 -15.30 -14.86
C LEU A 156 -8.71 -14.29 -13.73
N GLN A 157 -8.22 -13.07 -13.89
CA GLN A 157 -8.32 -12.00 -12.89
C GLN A 157 -8.97 -10.75 -13.47
N GLU A 158 -9.55 -9.90 -12.62
CA GLU A 158 -10.01 -8.56 -13.02
C GLU A 158 -8.84 -7.68 -13.48
N TYR A 159 -9.06 -6.82 -14.47
CA TYR A 159 -8.02 -5.92 -14.97
C TYR A 159 -8.01 -4.58 -14.24
N ALA A 160 -6.86 -4.16 -13.73
CA ALA A 160 -6.62 -2.84 -13.16
C ALA A 160 -6.33 -1.81 -14.27
N PRO A 161 -7.25 -0.86 -14.59
CA PRO A 161 -7.06 0.09 -15.68
C PRO A 161 -5.91 1.08 -15.44
N GLU A 162 -5.64 1.45 -14.18
CA GLU A 162 -4.66 2.48 -13.83
C GLU A 162 -3.27 1.92 -13.50
N GLY A 163 -3.02 0.63 -13.75
CA GLY A 163 -1.74 -0.03 -13.48
C GLY A 163 -1.52 -0.36 -12.00
N SER A 164 -0.26 -0.35 -11.56
CA SER A 164 0.13 -0.42 -10.15
C SER A 164 0.24 0.97 -9.52
N LEU A 165 0.28 1.02 -8.18
CA LEU A 165 0.52 2.26 -7.46
C LEU A 165 1.93 2.82 -7.76
N HIS A 166 2.90 1.96 -8.07
CA HIS A 166 4.22 2.39 -8.53
C HIS A 166 4.13 3.15 -9.87
N ASP A 167 3.38 2.63 -10.85
CA ASP A 167 3.18 3.29 -12.15
C ASP A 167 2.46 4.65 -11.99
N LEU A 168 1.47 4.72 -11.11
CA LEU A 168 0.71 5.95 -10.80
C LEU A 168 1.58 7.04 -10.12
N LEU A 169 2.59 6.64 -9.35
CA LEU A 169 3.46 7.54 -8.60
C LEU A 169 4.59 8.15 -9.44
N ASP A 170 5.01 7.46 -10.50
CA ASP A 170 6.01 7.97 -11.46
C ASP A 170 5.38 8.97 -12.46
N ASP A 171 4.08 8.81 -12.78
CA ASP A 171 3.36 9.71 -13.69
C ASP A 171 3.09 11.10 -13.07
N GLN A 172 3.94 12.06 -13.40
CA GLN A 172 4.03 13.38 -12.76
C GLN A 172 2.73 14.25 -12.71
N PRO A 173 1.77 14.21 -13.67
CA PRO A 173 0.51 14.96 -13.54
C PRO A 173 -0.54 14.26 -12.66
N ARG A 174 -0.27 13.03 -12.20
CA ARG A 174 -1.20 12.16 -11.47
C ARG A 174 -0.77 11.83 -10.03
N VAL A 175 0.33 12.40 -9.53
CA VAL A 175 0.83 12.09 -8.19
C VAL A 175 -0.27 12.32 -7.11
N PRO A 176 -0.60 11.31 -6.29
CA PRO A 176 -1.57 11.46 -5.19
C PRO A 176 -1.02 12.33 -4.04
N ASP A 177 -1.91 13.01 -3.31
CA ASP A 177 -1.55 13.71 -2.07
C ASP A 177 -1.53 12.79 -0.83
N GLU A 178 -1.18 13.34 0.33
CA GLU A 178 -1.10 12.61 1.60
C GLU A 178 -2.43 11.95 2.00
N MET A 179 -3.58 12.60 1.79
CA MET A 179 -4.88 12.02 2.11
C MET A 179 -5.23 10.86 1.17
N ILE A 180 -5.00 11.03 -0.14
CA ILE A 180 -5.22 9.96 -1.12
C ILE A 180 -4.33 8.74 -0.80
N LEU A 181 -3.06 8.98 -0.44
CA LEU A 181 -2.14 7.91 -0.02
C LEU A 181 -2.61 7.21 1.26
N ILE A 182 -3.06 7.94 2.28
CA ILE A 182 -3.55 7.34 3.54
C ILE A 182 -4.80 6.50 3.31
N GLU A 183 -5.71 6.89 2.40
CA GLU A 183 -6.86 6.07 2.03
C GLU A 183 -6.43 4.82 1.24
N MET A 184 -5.56 4.95 0.24
CA MET A 184 -5.01 3.78 -0.48
C MET A 184 -4.30 2.79 0.45
N PHE A 185 -3.45 3.28 1.36
CA PHE A 185 -2.78 2.44 2.35
C PHE A 185 -3.73 1.91 3.42
N SER A 186 -4.84 2.58 3.71
CA SER A 186 -5.90 2.06 4.58
C SER A 186 -6.59 0.84 3.97
N GLN A 187 -6.98 0.92 2.69
CA GLN A 187 -7.55 -0.19 1.94
C GLN A 187 -6.62 -1.42 1.90
N ILE A 188 -5.31 -1.21 1.73
CA ILE A 188 -4.31 -2.29 1.75
C ILE A 188 -4.03 -2.79 3.18
N THR A 189 -4.12 -1.94 4.20
CA THR A 189 -4.05 -2.37 5.62
C THR A 189 -5.23 -3.28 5.98
N ASP A 190 -6.43 -3.00 5.46
CA ASP A 190 -7.60 -3.87 5.63
C ASP A 190 -7.39 -5.22 4.91
N ALA A 191 -6.81 -5.22 3.69
CA ALA A 191 -6.43 -6.45 2.98
C ALA A 191 -5.39 -7.29 3.73
N MET A 192 -4.33 -6.66 4.25
CA MET A 192 -3.30 -7.35 5.04
C MET A 192 -3.83 -7.85 6.39
N THR A 193 -4.78 -7.14 7.02
CA THR A 193 -5.50 -7.63 8.21
C THR A 193 -6.26 -8.92 7.90
N TYR A 194 -6.93 -9.00 6.74
CA TYR A 194 -7.62 -10.20 6.29
C TYR A 194 -6.66 -11.35 5.97
N LEU A 195 -5.51 -11.10 5.33
CA LEU A 195 -4.48 -12.12 5.08
C LEU A 195 -3.91 -12.68 6.39
N ALA A 196 -3.54 -11.81 7.33
CA ALA A 196 -3.03 -12.20 8.65
C ALA A 196 -4.03 -13.05 9.44
N TYR A 197 -5.32 -12.69 9.42
CA TYR A 197 -6.39 -13.49 10.03
C TYR A 197 -6.49 -14.91 9.42
N ASN A 198 -6.25 -15.05 8.12
CA ASN A 198 -6.20 -16.34 7.42
C ASN A 198 -4.83 -17.04 7.52
N ARG A 199 -3.90 -16.54 8.35
CA ARG A 199 -2.51 -17.02 8.52
C ARG A 199 -1.65 -16.99 7.24
N VAL A 200 -2.03 -16.17 6.26
CA VAL A 200 -1.28 -15.96 5.01
C VAL A 200 -0.39 -14.74 5.16
N THR A 201 0.91 -14.92 4.88
CA THR A 201 1.88 -13.82 4.79
C THR A 201 2.20 -13.48 3.34
N HIS A 202 2.49 -12.22 3.04
CA HIS A 202 2.74 -11.73 1.70
C HIS A 202 4.21 -11.89 1.28
N GLY A 203 5.15 -11.42 2.10
CA GLY A 203 6.59 -11.54 1.88
C GLY A 203 7.19 -10.72 0.74
N ASP A 204 6.39 -9.91 0.02
CA ASP A 204 6.84 -8.94 -1.00
C ASP A 204 5.84 -7.80 -1.13
N LEU A 205 5.54 -7.12 -0.02
CA LEU A 205 4.65 -5.97 -0.02
C LEU A 205 5.42 -4.72 -0.50
N ALA A 206 4.94 -4.12 -1.59
CA ALA A 206 5.50 -2.95 -2.28
C ALA A 206 4.44 -2.30 -3.20
N CYS A 207 4.62 -1.05 -3.63
CA CYS A 207 3.63 -0.33 -4.45
C CYS A 207 3.39 -0.98 -5.82
N ARG A 208 4.37 -1.69 -6.38
CA ARG A 208 4.22 -2.49 -7.61
C ARG A 208 3.23 -3.65 -7.48
N ASN A 209 2.99 -4.14 -6.25
CA ASN A 209 2.05 -5.22 -5.92
C ASN A 209 0.71 -4.67 -5.37
N ILE A 210 0.52 -3.35 -5.39
CA ILE A 210 -0.75 -2.66 -5.15
C ILE A 210 -1.29 -2.21 -6.51
N LEU A 211 -2.44 -2.73 -6.92
CA LEU A 211 -3.07 -2.41 -8.20
C LEU A 211 -4.16 -1.35 -8.05
N VAL A 212 -4.19 -0.37 -8.96
CA VAL A 212 -5.11 0.76 -8.92
C VAL A 212 -6.30 0.52 -9.88
N PHE A 213 -7.51 0.50 -9.32
CA PHE A 213 -8.76 0.24 -10.03
C PHE A 213 -9.56 1.49 -10.34
N ARG A 214 -9.45 2.51 -9.49
CA ARG A 214 -9.96 3.86 -9.72
C ARG A 214 -9.00 4.84 -9.08
N PHE A 215 -8.75 5.95 -9.76
CA PHE A 215 -7.99 7.07 -9.24
C PHE A 215 -8.80 8.36 -9.31
N ASN A 216 -8.93 9.06 -8.19
CA ASN A 216 -9.45 10.42 -8.14
C ASN A 216 -8.60 11.26 -7.18
N LYS A 217 -7.79 12.18 -7.73
CA LYS A 217 -6.90 13.06 -6.97
C LYS A 217 -7.60 14.14 -6.15
N TYR A 218 -8.94 14.24 -6.22
CA TYR A 218 -9.73 15.25 -5.53
C TYR A 218 -10.65 14.67 -4.43
N LYS A 219 -10.79 13.34 -4.38
CA LYS A 219 -11.76 12.63 -3.52
C LYS A 219 -11.16 11.30 -3.07
N PRO A 220 -10.65 11.19 -1.82
CA PRO A 220 -10.09 9.95 -1.30
C PRO A 220 -11.03 8.76 -1.50
N GLU A 221 -12.32 8.94 -1.19
CA GLU A 221 -13.36 7.90 -1.17
C GLU A 221 -13.69 7.29 -2.56
N ASP A 222 -13.37 8.00 -3.65
CA ASP A 222 -13.56 7.49 -5.00
C ASP A 222 -12.44 6.51 -5.41
N ASN A 223 -11.28 6.55 -4.75
CA ASN A 223 -10.13 5.70 -5.09
C ASN A 223 -10.41 4.24 -4.73
N LEU A 224 -9.85 3.32 -5.52
CA LEU A 224 -9.88 1.89 -5.21
C LEU A 224 -8.54 1.26 -5.56
N VAL A 225 -7.90 0.68 -4.55
CA VAL A 225 -6.70 -0.14 -4.70
C VAL A 225 -6.95 -1.57 -4.22
N LYS A 226 -6.21 -2.51 -4.80
CA LYS A 226 -6.30 -3.94 -4.47
C LYS A 226 -4.92 -4.57 -4.43
N LEU A 227 -4.70 -5.42 -3.43
CA LEU A 227 -3.48 -6.19 -3.27
C LEU A 227 -3.42 -7.36 -4.27
N THR A 228 -2.32 -7.48 -5.00
CA THR A 228 -1.98 -8.67 -5.81
C THR A 228 -0.78 -9.39 -5.22
N ASP A 229 -0.41 -10.55 -5.79
CA ASP A 229 0.87 -11.24 -5.55
C ASP A 229 1.15 -11.70 -4.10
N PHE A 230 0.16 -11.58 -3.21
CA PHE A 230 0.13 -12.19 -1.90
C PHE A 230 0.30 -13.71 -2.02
N GLY A 231 1.15 -14.30 -1.17
CA GLY A 231 1.39 -15.74 -1.23
C GLY A 231 1.93 -16.22 -2.58
N LEU A 232 2.75 -15.41 -3.28
CA LEU A 232 3.60 -15.86 -4.41
C LEU A 232 5.09 -16.00 -4.03
N THR A 233 5.44 -15.67 -2.79
CA THR A 233 6.84 -15.48 -2.35
C THR A 233 7.41 -16.70 -1.65
N ARG A 234 8.67 -17.05 -1.94
CA ARG A 234 9.33 -18.27 -1.42
C ARG A 234 9.41 -18.37 0.12
N HIS A 235 9.17 -17.27 0.82
CA HIS A 235 9.32 -17.12 2.27
C HIS A 235 7.96 -17.01 2.99
N SER A 236 6.85 -16.85 2.26
CA SER A 236 5.49 -16.92 2.82
C SER A 236 5.24 -18.28 3.49
N SER A 237 4.36 -18.31 4.49
CA SER A 237 3.98 -19.53 5.24
C SER A 237 3.54 -20.70 4.33
N ILE A 238 3.03 -20.39 3.14
CA ILE A 238 2.61 -21.35 2.10
C ILE A 238 3.80 -22.09 1.45
N TYR A 239 5.00 -21.50 1.43
CA TYR A 239 6.18 -21.94 0.65
C TYR A 239 7.26 -22.63 1.47
N LEU A 240 7.37 -22.30 2.76
CA LEU A 240 8.37 -22.88 3.67
C LEU A 240 8.22 -24.42 3.84
N SER A 241 7.13 -25.00 3.35
CA SER A 241 6.87 -26.45 3.23
C SER A 241 7.72 -27.19 2.18
N VAL A 242 8.70 -26.55 1.53
CA VAL A 242 9.57 -27.17 0.50
C VAL A 242 11.06 -26.93 0.81
N LYS A 243 11.59 -27.64 1.81
CA LYS A 243 13.05 -27.70 2.09
C LYS A 243 13.79 -28.54 1.03
N ASN A 244 14.24 -27.89 -0.04
CA ASN A 244 15.29 -28.41 -0.93
C ASN A 244 16.50 -27.47 -0.85
N GLU A 245 17.60 -27.93 -0.27
CA GLU A 245 18.66 -27.12 0.35
C GLU A 245 19.67 -26.47 -0.63
N SER A 246 19.32 -26.27 -1.90
CA SER A 246 20.29 -25.94 -2.96
C SER A 246 19.96 -24.74 -3.86
N VAL A 247 18.84 -24.02 -3.68
CA VAL A 247 18.47 -22.85 -4.52
C VAL A 247 17.87 -21.70 -3.68
N VAL A 248 18.70 -21.17 -2.76
CA VAL A 248 18.25 -20.32 -1.63
C VAL A 248 18.29 -18.80 -1.92
N ASN A 249 19.19 -18.30 -2.78
CA ASN A 249 19.64 -16.89 -2.69
C ASN A 249 18.80 -15.80 -3.39
N ASP A 250 17.88 -16.11 -4.31
CA ASP A 250 17.47 -15.14 -5.35
C ASP A 250 16.07 -14.48 -5.19
N CYS A 251 15.42 -14.52 -4.01
CA CYS A 251 13.99 -14.12 -3.90
C CYS A 251 13.55 -13.32 -2.65
N ILE A 252 14.45 -12.75 -1.83
CA ILE A 252 14.05 -11.79 -0.77
C ILE A 252 14.15 -10.36 -1.33
N PRO A 253 13.11 -9.53 -1.22
CA PRO A 253 13.17 -8.11 -1.60
C PRO A 253 13.91 -7.30 -0.52
N VAL A 254 15.23 -7.44 -0.43
CA VAL A 254 16.06 -6.97 0.71
C VAL A 254 15.81 -5.51 1.10
N ARG A 255 15.52 -4.64 0.13
CA ARG A 255 15.23 -3.21 0.35
C ARG A 255 13.87 -2.91 1.02
N TYR A 256 12.97 -3.88 1.05
CA TYR A 256 11.63 -3.83 1.66
C TYR A 256 11.51 -4.76 2.88
N ALA A 257 12.29 -5.84 2.90
CA ALA A 257 12.23 -6.88 3.92
C ALA A 257 12.73 -6.41 5.30
N SER A 258 12.15 -6.99 6.36
CA SER A 258 12.61 -6.79 7.73
C SER A 258 13.95 -7.49 8.01
N PRO A 259 14.73 -7.03 9.01
CA PRO A 259 16.02 -7.65 9.36
C PRO A 259 15.88 -9.14 9.69
N GLU A 260 14.83 -9.54 10.43
CA GLU A 260 14.62 -10.94 10.80
C GLU A 260 14.15 -11.81 9.62
N LEU A 261 13.47 -11.25 8.61
CA LEU A 261 13.15 -11.95 7.37
C LEU A 261 14.42 -12.17 6.53
N ILE A 262 15.30 -11.18 6.44
CA ILE A 262 16.59 -11.31 5.72
C ILE A 262 17.51 -12.31 6.42
N GLN A 263 17.55 -12.29 7.76
CA GLN A 263 18.39 -13.18 8.56
C GLN A 263 17.89 -14.63 8.61
N ASN A 264 16.60 -14.84 8.91
CA ASN A 264 16.05 -16.17 9.20
C ASN A 264 15.29 -16.79 8.01
N GLN A 265 14.99 -16.00 6.97
CA GLN A 265 14.24 -16.40 5.78
C GLN A 265 12.78 -16.84 6.01
N GLU A 266 12.24 -16.59 7.20
CA GLU A 266 10.85 -16.90 7.59
C GLU A 266 9.98 -15.64 7.58
N CYS A 267 8.86 -15.65 6.83
CA CYS A 267 7.93 -14.52 6.79
C CYS A 267 6.80 -14.66 7.82
N SER A 268 6.56 -13.58 8.58
CA SER A 268 5.52 -13.43 9.61
C SER A 268 4.68 -12.16 9.38
N GLU A 269 3.55 -12.02 10.09
CA GLU A 269 2.79 -10.76 10.11
C GLU A 269 3.71 -9.56 10.45
N LYS A 270 4.68 -9.74 11.35
CA LYS A 270 5.60 -8.68 11.78
C LYS A 270 6.62 -8.29 10.70
N SER A 271 7.02 -9.20 9.81
CA SER A 271 7.83 -8.87 8.63
C SER A 271 7.00 -8.20 7.52
N ASP A 272 5.72 -8.58 7.39
CA ASP A 272 4.80 -7.90 6.47
C ASP A 272 4.46 -6.48 6.96
N ILE A 273 4.33 -6.26 8.28
CA ILE A 273 4.16 -4.91 8.88
C ILE A 273 5.35 -4.01 8.54
N TYR A 274 6.58 -4.52 8.66
CA TYR A 274 7.79 -3.77 8.29
C TYR A 274 7.78 -3.42 6.78
N SER A 275 7.46 -4.41 5.94
CA SER A 275 7.32 -4.22 4.49
C SER A 275 6.23 -3.18 4.15
N MET A 276 5.12 -3.13 4.91
CA MET A 276 4.08 -2.10 4.78
C MET A 276 4.63 -0.70 5.09
N GLY A 277 5.51 -0.57 6.09
CA GLY A 277 6.21 0.69 6.40
C GLY A 277 7.06 1.19 5.25
N VAL A 278 7.86 0.31 4.66
CA VAL A 278 8.67 0.64 3.47
C VAL A 278 7.79 0.93 2.25
N THR A 279 6.66 0.22 2.10
CA THR A 279 5.66 0.48 1.05
C THR A 279 5.01 1.85 1.19
N MET A 280 4.64 2.26 2.42
CA MET A 280 4.17 3.61 2.70
C MET A 280 5.25 4.64 2.34
N TRP A 281 6.51 4.38 2.69
CA TRP A 281 7.63 5.26 2.33
C TRP A 281 7.84 5.38 0.80
N GLU A 282 7.73 4.27 0.04
CA GLU A 282 7.77 4.28 -1.44
C GLU A 282 6.66 5.18 -2.01
N GLY A 283 5.45 5.11 -1.45
CA GLY A 283 4.35 6.03 -1.77
C GLY A 283 4.68 7.49 -1.53
N PHE A 284 4.97 7.84 -0.28
CA PHE A 284 5.24 9.22 0.14
C PHE A 284 6.51 9.84 -0.48
N SER A 285 7.43 9.01 -0.98
CA SER A 285 8.66 9.45 -1.66
C SER A 285 8.53 9.63 -3.17
N LYS A 286 7.36 9.28 -3.76
CA LYS A 286 7.07 9.19 -5.20
C LYS A 286 7.88 8.09 -5.91
N ALA A 287 7.53 6.83 -5.64
CA ALA A 287 8.09 5.63 -6.29
C ALA A 287 9.63 5.48 -6.19
N LYS A 288 10.28 6.19 -5.26
CA LYS A 288 11.73 6.04 -5.09
C LYS A 288 12.04 4.65 -4.57
N ILE A 289 13.02 4.00 -5.18
CA ILE A 289 13.56 2.73 -4.69
C ILE A 289 14.07 2.93 -3.26
N PRO A 290 13.63 2.12 -2.27
CA PRO A 290 14.16 2.22 -0.92
C PRO A 290 15.68 2.01 -0.89
N TRP A 291 16.36 2.84 -0.11
CA TRP A 291 17.83 2.88 -0.04
C TRP A 291 18.53 3.09 -1.39
N SER A 292 17.93 3.80 -2.36
CA SER A 292 18.48 4.01 -3.72
C SER A 292 19.88 4.63 -3.80
N HIS A 293 20.37 5.23 -2.72
CA HIS A 293 21.72 5.79 -2.60
C HIS A 293 22.77 4.76 -2.15
N ILE A 294 22.35 3.54 -1.82
CA ILE A 294 23.18 2.40 -1.41
C ILE A 294 23.26 1.41 -2.56
N GLU A 295 24.48 1.11 -3.01
CA GLU A 295 24.75 0.28 -4.19
C GLU A 295 24.39 -1.19 -3.96
N THR A 296 24.75 -1.76 -2.80
CA THR A 296 24.59 -3.21 -2.54
C THR A 296 23.53 -3.51 -1.48
N ASP A 297 22.70 -4.51 -1.76
CA ASP A 297 21.67 -4.99 -0.82
C ASP A 297 22.27 -5.56 0.47
N ARG A 298 23.54 -6.00 0.43
CA ARG A 298 24.31 -6.38 1.62
C ARG A 298 24.53 -5.19 2.57
N GLU A 299 24.88 -4.01 2.04
CA GLU A 299 25.02 -2.81 2.86
C GLU A 299 23.66 -2.34 3.38
N VAL A 300 22.60 -2.42 2.55
CA VAL A 300 21.22 -2.13 2.99
C VAL A 300 20.84 -2.97 4.21
N TYR A 301 21.07 -4.30 4.17
CA TYR A 301 20.86 -5.17 5.32
C TYR A 301 21.70 -4.76 6.54
N GLN A 302 22.98 -4.42 6.36
CA GLN A 302 23.84 -4.00 7.47
C GLN A 302 23.36 -2.71 8.16
N ARG A 303 22.80 -1.76 7.40
CA ARG A 303 22.19 -0.52 7.90
C ARG A 303 20.86 -0.78 8.61
N VAL A 304 19.97 -1.55 7.99
CA VAL A 304 18.69 -1.95 8.59
C VAL A 304 18.90 -2.73 9.89
N ALA A 305 19.88 -3.64 9.93
CA ALA A 305 20.22 -4.42 11.12
C ALA A 305 20.91 -3.62 12.24
N SER A 306 21.50 -2.46 11.94
CA SER A 306 22.04 -1.55 12.96
C SER A 306 20.98 -0.58 13.54
N GLY A 307 19.76 -0.59 12.99
CA GLY A 307 18.67 0.31 13.38
C GLY A 307 18.59 1.59 12.56
N GLU A 308 19.34 1.72 11.46
CA GLU A 308 19.16 2.82 10.51
C GLU A 308 17.79 2.69 9.82
N THR A 309 17.07 3.80 9.66
CA THR A 309 15.75 3.86 9.03
C THR A 309 15.73 4.84 7.87
N LEU A 310 14.80 4.64 6.93
CA LEU A 310 14.63 5.51 5.77
C LEU A 310 14.29 6.95 6.21
N PRO A 311 14.80 8.01 5.54
CA PRO A 311 14.55 9.39 5.93
C PRO A 311 13.12 9.84 5.59
N LYS A 312 12.51 10.73 6.39
CA LYS A 312 11.13 11.21 6.16
C LYS A 312 10.96 11.78 4.74
N PRO A 313 9.99 11.32 3.94
CA PRO A 313 9.66 11.93 2.65
C PRO A 313 9.08 13.34 2.79
N ILE A 314 9.31 14.19 1.79
CA ILE A 314 8.88 15.60 1.80
C ILE A 314 7.34 15.74 1.83
N MET A 315 6.59 14.81 1.23
CA MET A 315 5.12 14.86 1.19
C MET A 315 4.44 14.18 2.40
N CYS A 316 5.17 13.93 3.49
CA CYS A 316 4.68 13.22 4.66
C CYS A 316 4.68 14.14 5.88
N SER A 317 3.52 14.35 6.50
CA SER A 317 3.41 15.06 7.78
C SER A 317 4.22 14.36 8.88
N ASP A 318 4.53 15.07 9.97
CA ASP A 318 5.24 14.46 11.11
C ASP A 318 4.33 13.47 11.86
N GLU A 319 3.02 13.68 11.83
CA GLU A 319 1.98 12.80 12.35
C GLU A 319 1.93 11.48 11.57
N THR A 320 1.85 11.53 10.24
CA THR A 320 1.85 10.33 9.39
C THR A 320 3.19 9.61 9.46
N TRP A 321 4.31 10.34 9.44
CA TRP A 321 5.63 9.75 9.56
C TRP A 321 5.84 9.04 10.91
N SER A 322 5.34 9.63 12.00
CA SER A 322 5.36 9.00 13.33
C SER A 322 4.61 7.67 13.34
N VAL A 323 3.50 7.56 12.62
CA VAL A 323 2.77 6.28 12.47
C VAL A 323 3.57 5.29 11.62
N ILE A 324 4.11 5.71 10.47
CA ILE A 324 4.93 4.86 9.59
C ILE A 324 6.14 4.29 10.35
N LEU A 325 6.86 5.12 11.12
CA LEU A 325 8.02 4.67 11.90
C LEU A 325 7.70 3.53 12.88
N THR A 326 6.50 3.46 13.46
CA THR A 326 6.13 2.35 14.37
C THR A 326 6.19 0.98 13.69
N THR A 327 5.92 0.92 12.38
CA THR A 327 5.94 -0.31 11.59
C THR A 327 7.37 -0.80 11.30
N MET A 328 8.35 0.11 11.25
CA MET A 328 9.74 -0.18 10.92
C MET A 328 10.64 -0.37 12.15
N ASN A 329 10.07 -0.61 13.34
CA ASN A 329 10.85 -0.87 14.56
C ASN A 329 11.76 -2.10 14.39
N ILE A 330 13.01 -2.01 14.86
CA ILE A 330 13.98 -3.12 14.81
C ILE A 330 13.44 -4.37 15.52
N ASN A 331 12.78 -4.22 16.67
CA ASN A 331 12.14 -5.33 17.38
C ASN A 331 10.77 -5.64 16.77
N ALA A 332 10.65 -6.81 16.16
CA ALA A 332 9.42 -7.30 15.53
C ALA A 332 8.19 -7.31 16.48
N GLN A 333 8.37 -7.43 17.79
CA GLN A 333 7.25 -7.43 18.75
C GLN A 333 6.71 -6.04 19.08
N GLU A 334 7.55 -5.00 18.99
CA GLU A 334 7.15 -3.60 19.21
C GLU A 334 6.42 -2.99 18.00
N ARG A 335 6.54 -3.62 16.83
CA ARG A 335 5.76 -3.25 15.64
C ARG A 335 4.27 -3.47 15.91
N PRO A 336 3.35 -2.64 15.40
CA PRO A 336 1.92 -2.87 15.54
C PRO A 336 1.45 -4.18 14.85
N ALA A 337 0.22 -4.60 15.14
CA ALA A 337 -0.55 -5.50 14.29
C ALA A 337 -1.30 -4.70 13.22
N PHE A 338 -1.74 -5.32 12.12
CA PHE A 338 -2.41 -4.55 11.03
C PHE A 338 -3.69 -3.84 11.52
N SER A 339 -4.42 -4.42 12.48
CA SER A 339 -5.60 -3.81 13.12
C SER A 339 -5.30 -2.66 14.10
N GLN A 340 -4.03 -2.49 14.51
CA GLN A 340 -3.56 -1.30 15.22
C GLN A 340 -3.15 -0.22 14.21
N LEU A 341 -2.40 -0.60 13.16
CA LEU A 341 -2.01 0.30 12.07
C LEU A 341 -3.25 0.94 11.41
N ARG A 342 -4.29 0.15 11.10
CA ARG A 342 -5.53 0.65 10.50
C ARG A 342 -6.16 1.76 11.33
N ARG A 343 -6.27 1.57 12.66
CA ARG A 343 -6.85 2.58 13.56
C ARG A 343 -6.00 3.85 13.63
N SER A 344 -4.67 3.73 13.55
CA SER A 344 -3.79 4.89 13.42
C SER A 344 -4.02 5.64 12.11
N LEU A 345 -4.18 4.94 10.99
CA LEU A 345 -4.53 5.55 9.69
C LEU A 345 -5.91 6.22 9.74
N THR A 346 -6.97 5.54 10.23
CA THR A 346 -8.32 6.12 10.37
C THR A 346 -8.30 7.40 11.21
N ARG A 347 -7.46 7.46 12.25
CA ARG A 347 -7.26 8.68 13.05
C ARG A 347 -6.59 9.79 12.24
N LEU A 348 -5.58 9.48 11.43
CA LEU A 348 -4.95 10.46 10.53
C LEU A 348 -5.95 10.97 9.47
N GLN A 349 -6.75 10.08 8.87
CA GLN A 349 -7.84 10.44 7.95
C GLN A 349 -8.78 11.45 8.62
N TYR A 350 -9.33 11.11 9.79
CA TYR A 350 -10.21 12.01 10.54
C TYR A 350 -9.53 13.32 10.96
N GLN A 351 -8.24 13.31 11.31
CA GLN A 351 -7.50 14.54 11.63
C GLN A 351 -7.35 15.43 10.39
N LEU A 352 -6.91 14.88 9.26
CA LEU A 352 -6.77 15.61 8.00
C LEU A 352 -8.13 16.07 7.46
N GLU A 353 -9.19 15.25 7.56
CA GLU A 353 -10.56 15.61 7.19
C GLU A 353 -11.06 16.78 8.03
N ASN A 354 -10.77 16.81 9.33
CA ASN A 354 -11.14 17.94 10.18
C ASN A 354 -10.25 19.15 9.96
N ILE A 355 -8.98 19.00 9.54
CA ILE A 355 -8.15 20.12 9.10
C ILE A 355 -8.72 20.70 7.82
N THR A 356 -8.92 19.90 6.77
CA THR A 356 -9.54 20.31 5.49
C THR A 356 -10.94 20.87 5.70
N ARG A 357 -11.76 20.29 6.59
CA ARG A 357 -13.10 20.81 6.90
C ARG A 357 -13.05 22.09 7.72
N SER A 358 -12.19 22.22 8.73
CA SER A 358 -12.06 23.47 9.50
C SER A 358 -11.45 24.59 8.64
N HIS A 359 -10.52 24.24 7.76
CA HIS A 359 -9.98 25.10 6.71
C HIS A 359 -11.10 25.53 5.75
N ASN A 360 -11.92 24.60 5.25
CA ASN A 360 -13.07 24.91 4.40
C ASN A 360 -14.19 25.68 5.14
N GLU A 361 -14.36 25.48 6.45
CA GLU A 361 -15.32 26.22 7.25
C GLU A 361 -14.81 27.65 7.53
N LEU A 362 -13.51 27.85 7.80
CA LEU A 362 -12.92 29.19 7.93
C LEU A 362 -12.73 29.90 6.57
N MET A 363 -12.41 29.20 5.49
CA MET A 363 -12.54 29.65 4.08
C MET A 363 -13.92 30.28 3.89
N ASN A 364 -14.98 29.46 4.05
CA ASN A 364 -16.35 29.90 3.83
C ASN A 364 -16.76 30.99 4.83
N LYS A 365 -16.29 30.96 6.08
CA LYS A 365 -16.60 31.99 7.09
C LYS A 365 -15.92 33.32 6.77
N PHE A 366 -14.71 33.31 6.23
CA PHE A 366 -13.93 34.53 6.03
C PHE A 366 -14.03 35.10 4.61
N GLN A 367 -14.26 34.27 3.58
CA GLN A 367 -14.89 34.76 2.34
C GLN A 367 -16.17 35.53 2.67
N ARG A 368 -16.97 35.05 3.64
CA ARG A 368 -18.19 35.75 4.11
C ARG A 368 -17.94 37.00 4.96
N VAL A 369 -16.89 37.08 5.79
CA VAL A 369 -16.66 38.27 6.65
C VAL A 369 -15.73 39.32 6.02
N LEU A 370 -14.68 38.95 5.29
CA LEU A 370 -13.93 39.92 4.48
C LEU A 370 -14.70 40.31 3.20
N GLN A 371 -15.66 39.49 2.77
CA GLN A 371 -16.48 39.66 1.56
C GLN A 371 -15.68 39.64 0.24
N VAL A 372 -14.61 38.82 0.16
CA VAL A 372 -13.69 38.80 -0.99
C VAL A 372 -13.29 37.37 -1.40
N GLU A 373 -13.43 37.09 -2.69
CA GLU A 373 -13.00 35.84 -3.35
C GLU A 373 -11.51 35.86 -3.71
N MET A 374 -10.85 34.70 -3.61
CA MET A 374 -9.41 34.55 -3.79
C MET A 374 -9.14 33.27 -4.63
N ASP A 375 -8.20 33.29 -5.59
CA ASP A 375 -7.90 32.21 -6.57
C ASP A 375 -7.23 30.99 -5.88
N GLU A 376 -7.22 29.75 -6.40
CA GLU A 376 -6.90 28.53 -5.61
C GLU A 376 -5.48 28.47 -5.03
N VAL A 377 -4.44 28.84 -5.80
CA VAL A 377 -3.08 29.07 -5.27
C VAL A 377 -3.09 30.20 -4.25
N VAL A 378 -3.95 31.17 -4.53
CA VAL A 378 -4.15 32.28 -3.63
C VAL A 378 -4.90 31.79 -2.40
N VAL A 379 -6.06 31.14 -2.33
CA VAL A 379 -6.59 30.48 -1.11
C VAL A 379 -5.70 29.34 -0.56
N GLY A 380 -4.57 29.05 -1.19
CA GLY A 380 -3.34 28.67 -0.50
C GLY A 380 -2.81 29.83 0.35
N ILE A 381 -2.02 30.74 -0.24
CA ILE A 381 -1.46 32.03 0.27
C ILE A 381 -2.42 32.90 1.12
N ALA A 382 -3.69 32.63 0.92
CA ALA A 382 -4.89 33.36 1.19
C ALA A 382 -5.98 32.50 1.84
N VAL A 383 -5.64 31.24 2.11
CA VAL A 383 -5.77 30.68 3.44
C VAL A 383 -4.42 30.78 4.24
N GLU A 384 -3.47 31.69 3.79
CA GLU A 384 -2.20 32.17 4.47
C GLU A 384 -2.04 33.75 4.90
N GLN A 385 -2.88 34.80 4.52
CA GLN A 385 -3.41 36.15 5.18
C GLN A 385 -5.03 36.70 5.50
N THR A 386 -6.38 36.29 5.89
CA THR A 386 -7.57 35.17 6.10
C THR A 386 -7.84 33.80 7.06
N LEU A 387 -6.96 32.80 7.47
CA LEU A 387 -6.58 31.94 8.71
C LEU A 387 -5.06 31.92 9.48
N VAL A 388 -4.05 32.81 9.98
CA VAL A 388 -3.41 34.26 10.17
C VAL A 388 -4.09 35.66 10.52
N ASN A 389 -4.25 36.69 9.62
CA ASN A 389 -5.07 37.98 9.66
C ASN A 389 -6.64 38.00 9.61
N LEU A 390 -7.34 37.11 8.91
CA LEU A 390 -7.28 35.82 9.52
C LEU A 390 -6.23 34.86 9.04
N SER A 391 -5.40 34.93 7.90
CA SER A 391 -4.74 34.10 6.70
C SER A 391 -5.40 33.95 5.14
N GLY A 392 -5.34 34.58 3.87
CA GLY A 392 -5.90 35.78 3.01
C GLY A 392 -5.19 36.61 1.83
N LEU A 393 -5.97 37.47 1.12
CA LEU A 393 -5.86 38.27 -0.19
C LEU A 393 -5.95 37.53 -1.57
N ASN A 394 -6.42 38.17 -2.66
CA ASN A 394 -6.28 37.67 -4.05
C ASN A 394 -5.23 38.43 -4.92
N ILE A 395 -4.35 37.70 -5.61
CA ILE A 395 -3.12 38.19 -6.28
C ILE A 395 -2.55 37.06 -7.17
N HIS A 396 -2.09 37.33 -8.40
CA HIS A 396 -1.26 36.34 -9.12
C HIS A 396 0.19 36.34 -8.62
N GLN A 397 0.34 35.86 -7.38
CA GLN A 397 1.61 35.61 -6.73
C GLN A 397 2.25 34.34 -7.31
N THR A 398 3.34 34.50 -8.06
CA THR A 398 4.23 33.38 -8.43
C THR A 398 5.23 33.02 -7.31
N GLY A 399 5.22 33.80 -6.21
CA GLY A 399 5.86 33.52 -4.92
C GLY A 399 5.87 34.77 -4.03
N ALA A 400 5.85 34.63 -2.70
CA ALA A 400 6.02 35.75 -1.77
C ALA A 400 7.12 35.48 -0.74
N THR A 401 7.75 36.55 -0.25
CA THR A 401 8.81 36.54 0.76
C THR A 401 8.62 37.70 1.75
N PHE A 402 8.02 37.41 2.90
CA PHE A 402 7.60 38.38 3.91
C PHE A 402 8.70 38.69 4.95
N ARG A 403 8.70 39.90 5.51
CA ARG A 403 9.66 40.38 6.52
C ARG A 403 9.06 41.44 7.45
N ARG A 404 8.69 41.07 8.67
CA ARG A 404 8.19 41.99 9.72
C ARG A 404 9.30 42.93 10.26
N LYS A 405 8.90 44.03 10.91
CA LYS A 405 9.77 44.99 11.62
C LYS A 405 9.22 45.30 13.01
N ASP A 406 10.04 45.95 13.85
CA ASP A 406 9.81 46.25 15.27
C ASP A 406 8.83 47.41 15.54
N THR A 407 7.72 47.42 14.79
CA THR A 407 6.64 48.43 14.85
C THR A 407 5.32 47.74 14.49
N ASP A 408 4.20 48.47 14.51
CA ASP A 408 2.92 48.01 13.95
C ASP A 408 2.98 47.94 12.39
N ILE A 409 4.07 47.43 11.78
CA ILE A 409 4.41 47.53 10.34
C ILE A 409 5.24 46.31 9.85
N THR A 410 4.89 45.76 8.69
CA THR A 410 5.36 44.45 8.20
C THR A 410 5.54 44.38 6.67
N VAL A 411 6.68 43.88 6.16
CA VAL A 411 7.08 44.06 4.75
C VAL A 411 6.91 42.79 3.90
N PHE A 412 5.84 42.70 3.13
CA PHE A 412 5.60 41.62 2.16
C PHE A 412 6.37 41.89 0.86
N ARG A 413 7.35 41.08 0.47
CA ARG A 413 7.72 41.02 -0.95
C ARG A 413 6.81 40.04 -1.67
N LEU A 414 6.34 40.39 -2.86
CA LEU A 414 5.57 39.52 -3.74
C LEU A 414 6.16 39.53 -5.14
N ARG A 415 6.28 38.36 -5.75
CA ARG A 415 6.61 38.17 -7.15
C ARG A 415 5.31 38.23 -7.94
N MET A 416 5.11 39.34 -8.62
CA MET A 416 3.94 39.56 -9.46
C MET A 416 4.42 39.70 -10.91
N PRO A 417 3.82 38.96 -11.87
CA PRO A 417 4.37 38.84 -13.22
C PRO A 417 4.33 40.14 -14.04
N ASN A 418 3.70 41.21 -13.54
CA ASN A 418 3.66 42.53 -14.18
C ASN A 418 3.51 43.68 -13.15
N GLU A 419 3.42 44.92 -13.64
CA GLU A 419 3.31 46.14 -12.82
C GLU A 419 1.89 46.45 -12.33
N ASN A 420 0.87 45.85 -12.92
CA ASN A 420 -0.53 46.20 -12.71
C ASN A 420 -1.13 45.44 -11.50
N ASP A 421 -0.74 44.18 -11.32
CA ASP A 421 -1.09 43.35 -10.15
C ASP A 421 -0.63 44.02 -8.84
N LEU A 422 0.57 44.60 -8.86
CA LEU A 422 1.15 45.36 -7.75
C LEU A 422 0.20 46.48 -7.29
N ASN A 423 -0.15 47.37 -8.22
CA ASN A 423 -0.95 48.55 -7.95
C ASN A 423 -2.38 48.17 -7.49
N THR A 424 -2.77 46.90 -7.71
CA THR A 424 -4.03 46.30 -7.26
C THR A 424 -3.93 45.81 -5.81
N PHE A 425 -2.92 45.02 -5.44
CA PHE A 425 -2.65 44.61 -4.04
C PHE A 425 -2.61 45.83 -3.11
N THR A 426 -1.84 46.84 -3.51
CA THR A 426 -1.46 47.95 -2.63
C THR A 426 -2.61 48.91 -2.35
N ARG A 427 -3.54 49.02 -3.29
CA ARG A 427 -4.74 49.86 -3.17
C ARG A 427 -5.80 49.18 -2.29
N TYR A 428 -6.07 47.90 -2.53
CA TYR A 428 -7.10 47.12 -1.81
C TYR A 428 -6.95 47.19 -0.27
N TYR A 429 -5.80 46.76 0.25
CA TYR A 429 -5.57 46.72 1.69
C TYR A 429 -5.40 48.13 2.28
N GLY A 430 -5.01 49.13 1.48
CA GLY A 430 -4.92 50.52 1.92
C GLY A 430 -6.28 51.11 2.34
N GLU A 431 -7.36 50.71 1.66
CA GLU A 431 -8.72 51.23 1.90
C GLU A 431 -9.55 50.38 2.87
N HIS A 432 -9.64 49.07 2.67
CA HIS A 432 -10.55 48.19 3.44
C HIS A 432 -10.18 48.04 4.92
N PHE A 433 -8.92 48.30 5.27
CA PHE A 433 -8.40 48.22 6.63
C PHE A 433 -7.64 49.52 6.89
N LYS A 434 -8.27 50.52 7.52
CA LYS A 434 -7.78 51.91 7.51
C LYS A 434 -6.37 52.04 8.12
N ASN A 435 -5.38 52.38 7.28
CA ASN A 435 -3.92 52.39 7.52
C ASN A 435 -3.19 51.03 7.45
N LEU A 436 -3.77 50.00 6.80
CA LEU A 436 -3.14 48.68 6.69
C LEU A 436 -2.02 48.61 5.67
N ILE A 437 -1.97 49.41 4.60
CA ILE A 437 -0.72 49.55 3.81
C ILE A 437 -0.11 50.92 4.07
N ILE A 438 1.21 50.92 4.30
CA ILE A 438 1.98 52.04 4.84
C ILE A 438 3.00 52.56 3.83
N LYS A 439 3.61 51.68 3.01
CA LYS A 439 4.49 52.04 1.87
C LYS A 439 4.65 50.83 0.97
N TYR A 440 4.95 51.00 -0.32
CA TYR A 440 5.58 49.95 -1.13
C TYR A 440 6.69 50.47 -2.05
N GLU A 441 7.46 49.56 -2.63
CA GLU A 441 8.68 49.86 -3.42
C GLU A 441 9.05 48.69 -4.34
N ARG A 442 9.43 48.98 -5.60
CA ARG A 442 9.80 47.99 -6.64
C ARG A 442 11.31 47.80 -6.69
N GLU A 443 11.79 46.57 -6.93
CA GLU A 443 13.23 46.28 -6.93
C GLU A 443 13.79 46.18 -8.36
N SER A 444 14.80 46.98 -8.66
CA SER A 444 15.22 47.41 -10.02
C SER A 444 15.78 46.32 -10.96
N THR A 445 15.87 45.07 -10.53
CA THR A 445 16.45 43.95 -11.29
C THR A 445 15.55 42.71 -11.33
N THR A 446 14.35 42.73 -10.74
CA THR A 446 13.50 41.51 -10.62
C THR A 446 12.00 41.82 -10.61
N GLU A 447 11.16 40.81 -10.85
CA GLU A 447 9.69 40.86 -10.81
C GLU A 447 9.09 41.02 -9.39
N TRP A 448 9.89 41.43 -8.40
CA TRP A 448 9.50 41.46 -6.99
C TRP A 448 9.19 42.87 -6.49
N VAL A 449 8.17 42.97 -5.63
CA VAL A 449 7.71 44.24 -5.06
C VAL A 449 7.43 44.13 -3.58
N LYS A 450 7.87 45.15 -2.82
CA LYS A 450 8.10 45.15 -1.37
C LYS A 450 7.11 46.09 -0.68
N ILE A 451 6.25 45.59 0.21
CA ILE A 451 5.02 46.26 0.67
C ILE A 451 4.92 46.25 2.21
N LEU A 452 5.07 47.41 2.85
CA LEU A 452 4.95 47.63 4.29
C LEU A 452 3.48 47.76 4.74
N MET A 453 3.10 47.03 5.80
CA MET A 453 1.72 46.67 6.11
C MET A 453 1.42 46.62 7.64
N ASN A 454 0.31 47.17 8.14
CA ASN A 454 0.01 47.34 9.57
C ASN A 454 -0.68 46.14 10.24
N THR A 455 0.12 45.30 10.90
CA THR A 455 -0.33 44.08 11.58
C THR A 455 -1.34 44.27 12.72
N LYS A 456 -1.66 45.49 13.16
CA LYS A 456 -2.58 45.73 14.29
C LYS A 456 -4.03 45.87 13.88
N ILE A 457 -4.27 46.51 12.72
CA ILE A 457 -5.62 46.55 12.12
C ILE A 457 -5.94 45.17 11.52
N LEU A 458 -4.92 44.53 10.94
CA LEU A 458 -4.89 43.12 10.55
C LEU A 458 -5.39 42.23 11.73
N TYR A 459 -4.71 42.30 12.87
CA TYR A 459 -5.05 41.55 14.09
C TYR A 459 -6.46 41.86 14.65
N ASN A 460 -6.88 43.12 14.70
CA ASN A 460 -8.21 43.44 15.22
C ASN A 460 -9.33 42.92 14.30
N HIS A 461 -9.08 42.84 12.98
CA HIS A 461 -10.00 42.20 12.04
C HIS A 461 -10.08 40.68 12.32
N MET A 462 -8.98 40.01 12.66
CA MET A 462 -8.99 38.59 13.09
C MET A 462 -9.97 38.33 14.22
N VAL A 463 -9.81 39.09 15.30
CA VAL A 463 -10.37 38.76 16.62
C VAL A 463 -11.90 38.85 16.58
N SER A 464 -12.44 39.74 15.74
CA SER A 464 -13.87 39.83 15.43
C SER A 464 -14.47 38.55 14.80
N ILE A 465 -13.64 37.64 14.29
CA ILE A 465 -14.03 36.52 13.41
C ILE A 465 -13.70 35.14 14.03
N ILE A 466 -12.84 35.12 15.07
CA ILE A 466 -12.68 33.95 15.97
C ILE A 466 -13.65 34.03 17.16
N CYS A 467 -13.89 35.23 17.71
CA CYS A 467 -14.64 35.40 18.96
C CYS A 467 -16.18 35.45 18.81
N ASN A 468 -16.69 35.29 17.59
CA ASN A 468 -18.06 34.87 17.26
C ASN A 468 -17.95 33.66 16.34
#